data_AF-A0A959XM15-F1
#
_entry.id   AF-A0A959XM15-F1
#
_cell.length_a   1.000
_cell.length_b   1.000
_cell.length_c   1.000
_cell.angle_alpha   90.00
_cell.angle_beta   90.00
_cell.angle_gamma   90.00
#
_symmetry.space_group_name_H-M   'P 1'
#
loop_
_entity.id
_entity.type
_entity.pdbx_description
1 polymer ?
#
loop_
_entity_poly.entity_id
_entity_poly.type
_entity_poly.pdbx_seq_one_letter_code
_entity_poly.pdbx_strand_id
1 'polypeptide(L)' 'MDRADPPTQGDERTLLVAYLDYHRQTLRRKAGGLDAAQLATTLPPSEMTLGGMVKHLALVENSWLREVFLGEPMSEP' A
#
# COMPACT_ATOMS: atom_id res chain seq x y z
N MET A 1 12.07 2.18 10.66
CA MET A 1 11.52 3.27 9.82
C MET A 1 10.50 4.00 10.64
N ASP A 2 10.66 5.32 10.79
CA ASP A 2 9.68 6.13 11.49
C ASP A 2 8.48 6.39 10.57
N ARG A 3 7.26 6.33 11.12
CA ARG A 3 6.01 6.57 10.37
C ARG A 3 5.52 7.96 10.72
N ALA A 4 5.56 8.89 9.76
CA ALA A 4 5.06 10.25 9.98
C ALA A 4 3.54 10.28 9.85
N ASP A 5 2.84 10.78 10.88
CA ASP A 5 1.41 11.02 10.79
C ASP A 5 1.14 12.18 9.80
N PRO A 6 0.11 12.10 8.96
CA PRO A 6 -0.18 13.12 7.96
C PRO A 6 -0.61 14.43 8.64
N PRO A 7 -0.28 15.60 8.05
CA PRO A 7 -0.74 16.89 8.56
C PRO A 7 -2.26 16.98 8.47
N THR A 8 -2.87 17.73 9.40
CA THR A 8 -4.34 17.90 9.46
C THR A 8 -4.87 19.01 8.55
N GLN A 9 -3.98 19.83 7.99
CA GLN A 9 -4.30 20.97 7.12
C GLN A 9 -3.22 21.14 6.04
N GLY A 10 -3.61 21.61 4.86
CA GLY A 10 -2.74 21.82 3.70
C GLY A 10 -3.54 21.91 2.41
N ASP A 11 -2.88 22.18 1.29
CA ASP A 11 -3.51 22.03 -0.02
C ASP A 11 -3.79 20.55 -0.34
N GLU A 12 -4.71 20.32 -1.26
CA GLU A 12 -5.19 18.97 -1.63
C GLU A 12 -4.04 18.03 -2.00
N ARG A 13 -3.09 18.49 -2.81
CA ARG A 13 -1.98 17.66 -3.29
C ARG A 13 -1.06 17.28 -2.13
N THR A 14 -0.71 18.24 -1.28
CA THR A 14 0.13 18.01 -0.10
C THR A 14 -0.51 16.99 0.83
N LEU A 15 -1.80 17.14 1.13
CA LEU A 15 -2.53 16.19 1.97
C LEU A 15 -2.57 14.80 1.34
N LEU A 16 -2.94 14.70 0.05
CA LEU A 16 -3.02 13.43 -0.66
C LEU A 16 -1.70 12.66 -0.62
N VAL A 17 -0.58 13.30 -0.95
CA VAL A 17 0.73 12.67 -0.95
C VAL A 17 1.14 12.23 0.46
N ALA A 18 0.91 13.06 1.48
CA ALA A 18 1.23 12.72 2.87
C ALA A 18 0.43 11.50 3.37
N TYR A 19 -0.86 11.42 3.02
CA TYR A 19 -1.68 10.25 3.36
C TYR A 19 -1.21 8.97 2.65
N LEU A 20 -0.85 9.07 1.35
CA LEU A 20 -0.29 7.92 0.63
C LEU A 20 1.00 7.43 1.29
N ASP A 21 1.91 8.33 1.64
CA ASP A 21 3.16 7.97 2.32
C ASP A 21 2.93 7.35 3.70
N TYR A 22 2.00 7.89 4.48
CA TYR A 22 1.59 7.32 5.76
C TYR A 22 1.10 5.87 5.63
N HIS A 23 0.25 5.59 4.62
CA HIS A 23 -0.26 4.25 4.38
C HIS A 23 0.83 3.28 3.89
N ARG A 24 1.71 3.71 2.98
CA ARG A 24 2.87 2.93 2.53
C ARG A 24 3.80 2.59 3.69
N GLN A 25 4.10 3.56 4.55
CA GLN A 25 4.93 3.36 5.74
C GLN A 25 4.26 2.42 6.75
N THR A 26 2.95 2.52 6.93
CA THR A 26 2.17 1.61 7.80
C THR A 26 2.30 0.16 7.32
N LEU A 27 2.15 -0.10 6.01
CA LEU A 27 2.30 -1.45 5.46
C LEU A 27 3.72 -1.96 5.61
N ARG A 28 4.73 -1.14 5.27
CA ARG A 28 6.14 -1.50 5.43
C ARG A 28 6.49 -1.82 6.88
N ARG A 29 5.95 -1.08 7.85
CA ARG A 29 6.14 -1.36 9.28
C ARG A 29 5.51 -2.69 9.69
N LYS A 30 4.32 -3.01 9.17
CA LYS A 30 3.60 -4.27 9.50
C LYS A 30 4.25 -5.51 8.86
N ALA A 31 4.77 -5.36 7.64
CA ALA A 31 5.41 -6.46 6.90
C ALA A 31 6.92 -6.57 7.13
N GLY A 32 7.55 -5.52 7.68
CA GLY A 32 8.99 -5.45 7.85
C GLY A 32 9.54 -6.50 8.81
N GLY A 33 10.61 -7.18 8.38
CA GLY A 33 11.28 -8.21 9.18
C GLY A 33 10.62 -9.60 9.13
N LEU A 34 9.51 -9.75 8.41
CA LEU A 34 8.87 -11.05 8.18
C LEU A 34 9.55 -11.81 7.03
N ASP A 35 9.66 -13.12 7.20
CA ASP A 35 10.08 -14.03 6.12
C ASP A 35 8.91 -14.38 5.17
N ALA A 36 9.22 -15.12 4.11
CA ALA A 36 8.23 -15.50 3.10
C ALA A 36 7.14 -16.44 3.64
N ALA A 37 7.46 -17.33 4.59
CA ALA A 37 6.49 -18.26 5.17
C ALA A 37 5.51 -17.51 6.09
N GLN A 38 6.02 -16.56 6.87
CA GLN A 38 5.23 -15.68 7.71
C GLN A 38 4.30 -14.78 6.88
N LEU A 39 4.78 -14.23 5.76
CA LEU A 39 3.96 -13.45 4.83
C LEU A 39 2.88 -14.29 4.13
N ALA A 40 3.10 -15.59 3.95
CA ALA A 40 2.16 -16.53 3.34
C ALA A 40 1.15 -17.12 4.33
N THR A 41 1.25 -16.80 5.63
CA THR A 41 0.34 -17.31 6.65
C THR A 41 -1.01 -16.59 6.58
N THR A 42 -2.10 -17.35 6.62
CA THR A 42 -3.47 -16.83 6.77
C THR A 42 -3.83 -16.70 8.24
N LEU A 43 -4.68 -15.72 8.57
CA LEU A 43 -5.17 -15.50 9.94
C LEU A 43 -6.70 -15.62 9.95
N PRO A 44 -7.26 -16.73 10.46
CA PRO A 44 -8.71 -16.93 10.51
C PRO A 44 -9.45 -15.76 11.18
N PRO A 45 -10.62 -15.35 10.65
CA PRO A 45 -11.38 -16.01 9.58
C PRO A 45 -10.95 -15.61 8.16
N SER A 46 -9.90 -14.80 8.00
CA SER A 46 -9.46 -14.30 6.70
C SER A 46 -8.63 -15.33 5.94
N GLU A 47 -8.98 -15.57 4.68
CA GLU A 47 -8.17 -16.34 3.72
C GLU A 47 -7.07 -15.47 3.06
N MET A 48 -7.10 -14.15 3.27
CA MET A 48 -6.09 -13.23 2.77
C MET A 48 -4.80 -13.36 3.60
N THR A 49 -3.66 -13.51 2.92
CA THR A 49 -2.33 -13.46 3.55
C THR A 49 -1.81 -12.02 3.57
N LEU A 50 -0.91 -11.69 4.51
CA LEU A 50 -0.28 -10.37 4.54
C LEU A 50 0.54 -10.10 3.27
N GLY A 51 1.22 -11.11 2.74
CA GLY A 51 1.93 -11.03 1.47
C GLY A 51 0.99 -10.76 0.28
N GLY A 52 -0.18 -11.42 0.25
CA GLY A 52 -1.23 -11.17 -0.75
C GLY A 52 -1.76 -9.74 -0.67
N MET A 53 -2.00 -9.24 0.54
CA MET A 53 -2.43 -7.86 0.77
C MET A 53 -1.40 -6.83 0.27
N VAL A 54 -0.10 -7.06 0.53
CA VAL A 54 0.96 -6.16 0.02
C VAL A 54 0.97 -6.12 -1.51
N LYS A 55 0.89 -7.28 -2.17
CA LYS A 55 0.80 -7.35 -3.65
C LYS A 55 -0.43 -6.62 -4.18
N HIS A 56 -1.58 -6.86 -3.57
CA HIS A 56 -2.84 -6.23 -3.97
C HIS A 56 -2.77 -4.70 -3.86
N LEU A 57 -2.23 -4.17 -2.76
CA LEU A 57 -2.13 -2.72 -2.57
C LEU A 57 -1.12 -2.06 -3.52
N ALA A 58 -0.03 -2.75 -3.85
CA ALA A 58 0.89 -2.28 -4.88
C ALA A 58 0.21 -2.22 -6.27
N LEU A 59 -0.60 -3.23 -6.61
CA LEU A 59 -1.38 -3.24 -7.85
C LEU A 59 -2.41 -2.11 -7.89
N VAL A 60 -3.17 -1.90 -6.80
CA VAL A 60 -4.15 -0.82 -6.69
C VAL A 60 -3.50 0.54 -6.89
N GLU A 61 -2.37 0.79 -6.25
CA GLU A 61 -1.62 2.05 -6.39
C GLU A 61 -1.13 2.26 -7.84
N ASN A 62 -0.60 1.21 -8.47
CA ASN A 62 -0.19 1.24 -9.86
C ASN A 62 -1.36 1.53 -10.81
N SER A 63 -2.52 0.89 -10.60
CA SER A 63 -3.71 1.09 -11.43
C SER A 63 -4.24 2.52 -11.35
N TRP A 64 -4.31 3.10 -10.14
CA TRP A 64 -4.69 4.51 -9.98
C TRP A 64 -3.74 5.45 -10.72
N LEU A 65 -2.42 5.24 -10.60
CA LEU A 65 -1.44 6.11 -11.25
C LEU A 65 -1.43 5.94 -12.76
N ARG A 66 -1.32 4.71 -13.26
CA ARG A 66 -1.15 4.43 -14.68
C ARG A 66 -2.46 4.52 -15.44
N GLU A 67 -3.50 3.84 -14.98
CA GLU A 67 -4.75 3.75 -15.73
C GLU A 67 -5.64 4.96 -15.49
N VAL A 68 -5.83 5.36 -14.24
CA VAL A 68 -6.79 6.42 -13.91
C VAL A 68 -6.20 7.81 -14.16
N PHE A 69 -4.99 8.09 -13.66
CA PHE A 69 -4.39 9.41 -13.80
C PHE A 69 -3.65 9.62 -15.12
N LEU A 70 -2.93 8.61 -15.64
CA LEU A 70 -2.17 8.72 -16.88
C LEU A 70 -2.91 8.19 -18.12
N GLY A 71 -4.02 7.45 -17.96
CA GLY A 71 -4.77 6.89 -19.08
C GLY A 71 -4.05 5.75 -19.82
N GLU A 72 -3.04 5.15 -19.20
CA GLU A 72 -2.28 4.04 -19.77
C GLU A 72 -3.05 2.71 -19.65
N PRO A 73 -2.80 1.74 -20.55
CA PRO A 73 -3.40 0.42 -20.42
C PRO A 73 -2.92 -0.29 -19.14
N MET A 74 -3.79 -1.14 -18.59
CA MET A 74 -3.47 -1.98 -17.43
C MET A 74 -2.18 -2.77 -17.69
N SER A 75 -1.30 -2.78 -16.68
CA SER A 75 -0.06 -3.54 -16.76
C SER A 75 -0.37 -5.04 -16.68
N GLU A 76 0.30 -5.86 -17.48
CA GLU A 76 0.20 -7.31 -17.32
C GLU A 76 0.69 -7.72 -15.91
N PRO A 77 0.03 -8.70 -15.26
CA PRO A 77 0.35 -9.14 -13.90
C PRO A 77 1.73 -9.80 -13.74
#